data_AF-A0A1J3DV08-F1
#
_entry.id   AF-A0A1J3DV08-F1
#
_cell.length_a   1.000
_cell.length_b   1.000
_cell.length_c   1.000
_cell.angle_alpha   90.00
_cell.angle_beta   90.00
_cell.angle_gamma   90.00
#
_symmetry.space_group_name_H-M   'P 1'
#
loop_
_entity.id
_entity.type
_entity.pdbx_description
1 polymer ?
#
loop_
_entity_poly.entity_id
_entity_poly.type
_entity_poly.pdbx_seq_one_letter_code
_entity_poly.pdbx_strand_id
1 'polypeptide(L)'
;FAEIQDLQANDTREFNILLNGEVFSDTIIPKKLGVTTVPSVTPTTCQGGECSLQLTRTKTSTLPPLLNALEIYAVIQFPQSETNENEVAAIKNIEATYGLSRINWQGDPCVPQQFMWNGLNCSHTNISTAPRITSLNLSS
;
A
#
# COMPACT_ATOMS: atom_id res chain seq x y z
N PHE A 1 0.86 -2.48 17.53
CA PHE A 1 1.52 -2.95 18.75
C PHE A 1 0.49 -3.50 19.73
N ALA A 2 0.79 -4.59 20.42
CA ALA A 2 0.01 -5.17 21.50
C ALA A 2 0.95 -5.98 22.40
N GLU A 3 0.84 -5.82 23.73
CA GLU A 3 1.56 -6.69 24.65
C GLU A 3 0.85 -8.04 24.71
N ILE A 4 1.55 -9.10 24.31
CA ILE A 4 1.00 -10.46 24.24
C ILE A 4 1.49 -11.34 25.38
N GLN A 5 2.61 -10.98 26.04
CA GLN A 5 3.20 -11.69 27.16
C GLN A 5 2.54 -11.27 28.47
N ASP A 6 2.42 -12.20 29.42
CA ASP A 6 2.02 -11.86 30.79
C ASP A 6 3.25 -11.30 31.51
N LEU A 7 3.24 -9.98 31.74
CA LEU A 7 4.35 -9.28 32.36
C LEU A 7 4.30 -9.45 33.88
N GLN A 8 5.45 -9.64 34.53
CA GLN A 8 5.53 -9.57 35.98
C GLN A 8 5.30 -8.12 36.45
N ALA A 9 5.00 -7.93 37.74
CA ALA A 9 4.73 -6.60 38.30
C ALA A 9 5.86 -5.57 38.09
N ASN A 10 7.10 -6.05 37.95
CA ASN A 10 8.29 -5.23 37.73
C ASN A 10 8.71 -5.18 36.25
N ASP A 11 8.03 -5.90 35.38
CA ASP A 11 8.33 -5.90 33.95
C ASP A 11 7.61 -4.77 33.25
N THR A 12 8.37 -4.00 32.49
CA THR A 12 7.87 -2.90 31.67
C THR A 12 8.37 -3.06 30.25
N ARG A 13 7.48 -2.86 29.29
CA ARG A 13 7.85 -2.74 27.88
C ARG A 13 7.50 -1.34 27.39
N GLU A 14 8.55 -0.58 27.13
CA GLU A 14 8.46 0.79 26.64
C GLU A 14 9.59 1.05 25.62
N PHE A 15 9.24 1.64 24.48
CA PHE A 15 10.20 1.89 23.41
C PHE A 15 9.83 3.12 22.57
N ASN A 16 10.86 3.76 22.05
CA ASN A 16 10.73 4.84 21.06
C ASN A 16 10.74 4.26 19.65
N ILE A 17 10.06 4.94 18.73
CA ILE A 17 10.11 4.61 17.30
C ILE A 17 10.83 5.75 16.59
N LEU A 18 11.88 5.40 15.84
CA LEU A 18 12.62 6.33 15.01
C LEU A 18 12.55 5.90 13.55
N LEU A 19 12.40 6.87 12.65
CA LEU A 19 12.51 6.68 11.22
C LEU A 19 13.74 7.44 10.74
N ASN A 20 14.72 6.73 10.18
CA ASN A 20 16.00 7.30 9.75
C ASN A 20 16.73 8.09 10.85
N GLY A 21 16.58 7.67 12.11
CA GLY A 21 17.17 8.33 13.28
C GLY A 21 16.37 9.52 13.81
N GLU A 22 15.29 9.92 13.16
CA GLU A 22 14.38 10.97 13.63
C GLU A 22 13.20 10.38 14.39
N VAL A 23 12.67 11.11 15.38
CA VAL A 23 11.52 10.66 16.17
C VAL A 23 10.29 10.53 15.26
N PHE A 24 9.77 9.32 15.15
CA PHE A 24 8.62 9.02 14.28
C PHE A 24 7.28 9.13 15.03
N SER A 25 7.28 8.83 16.33
CA SER A 25 6.09 8.89 17.17
C SER A 25 6.45 9.16 18.62
N ASP A 26 5.43 9.41 19.43
CA ASP A 26 5.55 9.33 20.88
C ASP A 26 5.99 7.92 21.33
N THR A 27 6.54 7.85 22.54
CA THR A 27 6.95 6.60 23.19
C THR A 27 5.78 5.64 23.31
N ILE A 28 6.03 4.36 22.99
CA ILE A 28 5.01 3.32 22.99
C ILE A 28 5.11 2.49 24.26
N ILE A 29 3.99 2.40 24.98
CA ILE A 29 3.72 1.41 26.03
C ILE A 29 2.57 0.53 25.53
N PRO A 30 2.83 -0.69 25.03
CA PRO A 30 1.78 -1.54 24.47
C PRO A 30 0.79 -2.00 25.56
N LYS A 31 -0.51 -1.97 25.26
CA LYS A 31 -1.54 -2.47 26.17
C LYS A 31 -1.61 -4.00 26.09
N LYS A 32 -1.82 -4.66 27.23
CA LYS A 32 -2.04 -6.11 27.28
C LYS A 32 -3.26 -6.50 26.45
N LEU A 33 -3.03 -7.34 25.43
CA LEU A 33 -4.05 -7.78 24.46
C LEU A 33 -4.84 -6.62 23.80
N GLY A 34 -4.27 -5.42 23.80
CA GLY A 34 -4.89 -4.21 23.25
C GLY A 34 -4.06 -3.65 22.11
N VAL A 35 -4.73 -3.25 21.03
CA VAL A 35 -4.07 -2.71 19.84
C VAL A 35 -3.74 -1.23 20.04
N THR A 36 -2.48 -0.89 19.79
CA THR A 36 -1.97 0.47 19.60
C THR A 36 -1.39 0.57 18.20
N THR A 37 -1.95 1.41 17.34
CA THR A 37 -1.48 1.63 15.97
C THR A 37 -0.77 2.97 15.87
N VAL A 38 0.37 3.00 15.18
CA VAL A 38 1.14 4.21 14.90
C VAL A 38 1.09 4.46 13.39
N PRO A 39 0.16 5.30 12.90
CA PRO A 39 0.06 5.59 11.48
C PRO A 39 1.11 6.61 11.05
N SER A 40 1.57 6.51 9.79
CA SER A 40 2.24 7.63 9.15
C SER A 40 1.18 8.62 8.64
N VAL A 41 1.31 9.90 9.00
CA VAL A 41 0.36 10.95 8.56
C VAL A 41 0.80 11.58 7.24
N THR A 42 2.10 11.56 6.95
CA THR A 42 2.70 12.16 5.76
C THR A 42 3.65 11.18 5.07
N PRO A 43 3.65 11.09 3.74
CA PRO A 43 4.64 10.29 3.01
C PRO A 43 6.06 10.77 3.33
N THR A 44 6.96 9.82 3.56
CA THR A 44 8.38 10.11 3.81
C THR A 44 9.20 9.58 2.65
N THR A 45 10.04 10.45 2.07
CA THR A 45 11.03 10.03 1.08
C THR A 45 12.31 9.65 1.80
N CYS A 46 12.76 8.42 1.59
CA CYS A 46 14.02 7.94 2.14
C CYS A 46 15.15 8.10 1.12
N GLN A 47 16.27 8.65 1.55
CA GLN A 47 17.44 8.83 0.70
C GLN A 47 17.96 7.47 0.22
N GLY A 48 18.22 7.34 -1.07
CA GLY A 48 18.65 6.07 -1.68
C GLY A 48 17.57 4.98 -1.74
N GLY A 49 16.30 5.29 -1.41
CA GLY A 49 15.22 4.32 -1.41
C GLY A 49 15.20 3.38 -0.20
N GLU A 50 16.08 3.58 0.77
CA GLU A 50 16.18 2.74 1.97
C GLU A 50 15.70 3.50 3.22
N CYS A 51 14.66 2.99 3.86
CA CYS A 51 14.16 3.52 5.14
C CYS A 51 14.61 2.61 6.30
N SER A 52 15.15 3.20 7.35
CA SER A 52 15.50 2.52 8.60
C SER A 52 14.46 2.84 9.68
N LEU A 53 13.55 1.90 9.94
CA LEU A 53 12.66 1.96 11.10
C LEU A 53 13.34 1.29 12.29
N GLN A 54 13.53 2.05 13.37
CA GLN A 54 14.22 1.60 14.58
C GLN A 54 13.25 1.62 15.76
N LEU A 55 13.20 0.50 16.48
CA LEU A 55 12.50 0.42 17.76
C LEU A 55 13.57 0.36 18.84
N THR A 56 13.61 1.36 19.70
CA THR A 56 14.68 1.51 20.69
C THR A 56 14.11 1.46 22.09
N ARG A 57 14.60 0.49 22.88
CA ARG A 57 14.23 0.33 24.28
C ARG A 57 14.52 1.61 25.07
N THR A 58 13.58 2.09 25.86
CA THR A 58 13.84 3.21 26.77
C THR A 58 14.69 2.76 27.97
N LYS A 59 15.19 3.72 28.76
CA LYS A 59 15.92 3.42 30.00
C LYS A 59 15.02 2.84 31.10
N THR A 60 13.74 3.16 31.05
CA THR A 60 12.66 2.78 31.97
C THR A 60 12.06 1.41 31.68
N SER A 61 12.22 0.91 30.45
CA SER A 61 11.80 -0.43 30.06
C SER A 61 12.72 -1.50 30.64
N THR A 62 12.18 -2.63 31.10
CA THR A 62 12.97 -3.83 31.44
C THR A 62 13.08 -4.79 30.25
N LEU A 63 12.08 -4.80 29.37
CA LEU A 63 11.99 -5.70 28.23
C LEU A 63 12.40 -5.02 26.92
N PRO A 64 12.88 -5.77 25.90
CA PRO A 64 13.19 -5.23 24.59
C PRO A 64 11.92 -4.75 23.86
N PRO A 65 12.03 -3.98 22.77
CA PRO A 65 10.88 -3.60 21.96
C PRO A 65 10.16 -4.81 21.35
N LEU A 66 8.90 -4.64 20.99
CA LEU A 66 8.06 -5.67 20.37
C LEU A 66 7.42 -5.09 19.11
N LEU A 67 7.41 -5.86 18.02
CA LEU A 67 6.71 -5.55 16.78
C LEU A 67 5.72 -6.66 16.49
N ASN A 68 4.43 -6.33 16.36
CA ASN A 68 3.38 -7.30 16.03
C ASN A 68 3.07 -7.31 14.52
N ALA A 69 3.05 -6.12 13.90
CA ALA A 69 2.75 -5.93 12.49
C ALA A 69 3.37 -4.60 12.02
N LEU A 70 3.73 -4.54 10.74
CA LEU A 70 4.23 -3.35 10.05
C LEU A 70 3.66 -3.37 8.62
N GLU A 71 3.06 -2.26 8.22
CA GLU A 71 2.58 -2.04 6.85
C GLU A 71 3.38 -0.89 6.24
N ILE A 72 3.88 -1.11 5.02
CA ILE A 72 4.65 -0.12 4.27
C ILE A 72 3.96 0.07 2.93
N TYR A 73 3.61 1.32 2.64
CA TYR A 73 3.03 1.72 1.36
C TYR A 73 4.04 2.59 0.62
N ALA A 74 4.33 2.22 -0.62
CA ALA A 74 5.17 3.00 -1.51
C ALA A 74 4.32 3.62 -2.61
N VAL A 75 4.51 4.91 -2.87
CA VAL A 75 3.91 5.55 -4.03
C VAL A 75 4.72 5.14 -5.26
N ILE A 76 4.09 4.38 -6.16
CA ILE A 76 4.66 4.04 -7.45
C ILE A 76 4.27 5.15 -8.43
N GLN A 77 5.25 5.91 -8.91
CA GLN A 77 5.02 6.81 -10.03
C GLN A 77 5.07 6.01 -11.33
N PHE A 78 3.91 5.81 -11.94
CA PHE A 78 3.85 5.24 -13.28
C PHE A 78 4.34 6.29 -14.29
N PRO A 79 5.25 5.93 -15.21
CA PRO A 79 5.72 6.85 -16.25
C PRO A 79 4.64 7.23 -17.25
N GLN A 80 3.54 6.47 -17.27
CA GLN A 80 2.41 6.63 -18.18
C GLN A 80 1.13 6.91 -17.39
N SER A 81 0.25 7.71 -17.98
CA SER A 81 -1.08 7.98 -17.43
C SER A 81 -1.93 6.72 -17.46
N GLU A 82 -2.71 6.53 -16.40
CA GLU A 82 -3.73 5.47 -16.30
C GLU A 82 -4.84 5.69 -17.34
N THR A 83 -5.59 4.63 -17.64
CA THR A 83 -6.77 4.72 -18.50
C THR A 83 -7.76 5.71 -17.92
N ASN A 84 -8.47 6.45 -18.77
CA ASN A 84 -9.46 7.40 -18.29
C ASN A 84 -10.47 6.73 -17.33
N GLU A 85 -10.59 7.24 -16.12
CA GLU A 85 -11.37 6.62 -15.03
C GLU A 85 -12.83 6.34 -15.41
N ASN A 86 -13.47 7.24 -16.17
CA ASN A 86 -14.86 7.04 -16.61
C ASN A 86 -14.99 5.83 -17.55
N GLU A 87 -13.97 5.55 -18.35
CA GLU A 87 -13.96 4.39 -19.25
C GLU A 87 -13.61 3.11 -18.52
N VAL A 88 -12.76 3.18 -17.49
CA VAL A 88 -12.53 2.06 -16.56
C VAL A 88 -13.83 1.67 -15.86
N ALA A 89 -14.60 2.64 -15.37
CA ALA A 89 -15.89 2.39 -14.77
C ALA A 89 -16.88 1.79 -15.78
N ALA A 90 -16.92 2.32 -17.01
CA ALA A 90 -17.79 1.82 -18.06
C ALA A 90 -17.48 0.36 -18.44
N ILE A 91 -16.20 0.00 -18.64
CA ILE A 91 -15.83 -1.35 -19.05
C ILE A 91 -16.06 -2.37 -17.93
N LYS A 92 -15.84 -2.00 -16.67
CA LYS A 92 -16.18 -2.85 -15.51
C LYS A 92 -17.68 -3.08 -15.38
N ASN A 93 -18.49 -2.06 -15.67
CA ASN A 93 -19.94 -2.23 -15.72
C ASN A 93 -20.37 -3.18 -16.85
N ILE A 94 -19.75 -3.10 -18.03
CA ILE A 94 -19.98 -4.03 -19.14
C ILE A 94 -19.57 -5.45 -18.74
N GLU A 95 -18.37 -5.62 -18.16
CA GLU A 95 -17.87 -6.90 -17.64
C GLU A 95 -18.90 -7.56 -16.71
N ALA A 96 -19.36 -6.82 -15.69
CA ALA A 96 -20.32 -7.31 -14.71
C ALA A 96 -21.69 -7.59 -15.33
N THR A 97 -22.19 -6.72 -16.21
CA THR A 97 -23.52 -6.86 -16.83
C THR A 97 -23.61 -8.07 -17.74
N TYR A 98 -22.55 -8.34 -18.51
CA TYR A 98 -22.51 -9.45 -19.46
C TYR A 98 -21.87 -10.72 -18.89
N GLY A 99 -21.47 -10.72 -17.61
CA GLY A 99 -20.82 -11.85 -16.97
C GLY A 99 -19.52 -12.27 -17.68
N LEU A 100 -18.80 -11.30 -18.24
CA LEU A 100 -17.56 -11.57 -18.95
C LEU A 100 -16.50 -12.00 -17.94
N SER A 101 -15.89 -13.16 -18.15
CA SER A 101 -14.84 -13.69 -17.29
C SER A 101 -13.61 -13.96 -18.13
N ARG A 102 -12.70 -12.98 -18.21
CA ARG A 102 -11.41 -13.12 -18.91
C ARG A 102 -10.29 -13.03 -17.89
N ILE A 103 -9.41 -14.03 -17.87
CA ILE A 103 -8.33 -14.15 -16.86
C ILE A 103 -7.45 -12.90 -16.82
N ASN A 104 -7.22 -12.25 -17.96
CA ASN A 104 -6.34 -11.09 -18.06
C ASN A 104 -7.04 -9.73 -17.79
N TRP A 105 -8.33 -9.73 -17.44
CA TRP A 105 -9.05 -8.50 -17.07
C TRP A 105 -8.77 -8.15 -15.60
N GLN A 106 -7.54 -7.74 -15.33
CA GLN A 106 -7.09 -7.36 -13.99
C GLN A 106 -6.32 -6.05 -14.06
N GLY A 107 -6.49 -5.19 -13.06
CA GLY A 107 -5.82 -3.90 -13.00
C GLY A 107 -6.39 -2.86 -13.97
N ASP A 108 -5.50 -2.09 -14.59
CA ASP A 108 -5.86 -1.08 -15.59
C ASP A 108 -6.09 -1.73 -16.98
N PRO A 109 -7.15 -1.35 -17.71
CA PRO A 109 -7.53 -2.02 -18.95
C PRO A 109 -6.59 -1.77 -20.14
N CYS A 110 -5.89 -0.64 -20.18
CA CYS A 110 -5.03 -0.27 -21.32
C CYS A 110 -3.53 -0.24 -20.99
N VAL A 111 -3.14 -0.02 -19.74
CA VAL A 111 -1.72 0.11 -19.35
C VAL A 111 -1.28 -0.86 -18.26
N PRO A 112 -0.03 -1.39 -18.31
CA PRO A 112 0.94 -1.24 -19.41
C PRO A 112 0.44 -1.89 -20.71
N GLN A 113 0.80 -1.33 -21.88
CA GLN A 113 0.28 -1.81 -23.17
C GLN A 113 0.52 -3.32 -23.40
N GLN A 114 1.64 -3.86 -22.89
CA GLN A 114 1.95 -5.29 -22.94
C GLN A 114 1.01 -6.18 -22.12
N PHE A 115 0.25 -5.60 -21.19
CA PHE A 115 -0.73 -6.26 -20.32
C PHE A 115 -2.15 -5.73 -20.53
N MET A 116 -2.41 -5.05 -21.64
CA MET A 116 -3.75 -4.60 -22.03
C MET A 116 -4.75 -5.76 -21.99
N TRP A 117 -5.96 -5.48 -21.54
CA TRP A 117 -7.04 -6.46 -21.46
C TRP A 117 -7.36 -7.08 -22.83
N ASN A 118 -7.52 -8.40 -22.87
CA ASN A 118 -7.70 -9.11 -24.13
C ASN A 118 -9.03 -8.71 -24.76
N GLY A 119 -8.99 -8.45 -26.06
CA GLY A 119 -10.13 -8.00 -26.84
C GLY A 119 -10.50 -6.53 -26.63
N LEU A 120 -9.76 -5.77 -25.83
CA LEU A 120 -9.83 -4.32 -25.91
C LEU A 120 -8.88 -3.79 -26.99
N ASN A 121 -9.24 -2.64 -27.54
CA ASN A 121 -8.31 -1.78 -28.23
C ASN A 121 -8.32 -0.42 -27.54
N CYS A 122 -7.15 0.19 -27.37
CA CYS A 122 -7.01 1.48 -26.72
C CYS A 122 -6.23 2.46 -27.60
N SER A 123 -6.63 3.73 -27.62
CA SER A 123 -5.84 4.78 -28.24
C SER A 123 -4.76 5.25 -27.27
N HIS A 124 -3.52 5.26 -27.72
CA HIS A 124 -2.37 5.79 -26.98
C HIS A 124 -1.80 6.97 -27.77
N THR A 125 -1.94 8.19 -27.24
CA THR A 125 -1.43 9.40 -27.91
C THR A 125 0.00 9.71 -27.45
N ASN A 126 0.24 9.76 -26.14
CA ASN A 126 1.55 9.90 -25.51
C ASN A 126 1.49 9.41 -24.06
N ILE A 127 2.64 9.34 -23.39
CA ILE A 127 2.75 8.85 -22.00
C ILE A 127 1.98 9.71 -20.98
N SER A 128 1.77 11.00 -21.25
CA SER A 128 1.12 11.95 -20.33
C SER A 128 -0.38 12.09 -20.58
N THR A 129 -0.94 11.36 -21.53
CA THR A 129 -2.36 11.40 -21.87
C THR A 129 -2.99 10.08 -21.51
N ALA A 130 -4.05 10.13 -20.71
CA ALA A 130 -4.83 8.95 -20.35
C ALA A 130 -5.30 8.20 -21.62
N PRO A 131 -4.94 6.91 -21.77
CA PRO A 131 -5.46 6.08 -22.84
C PRO A 131 -6.99 6.02 -22.83
N ARG A 132 -7.56 5.78 -24.01
CA ARG A 132 -9.01 5.66 -24.21
C ARG A 132 -9.34 4.32 -24.83
N ILE A 133 -10.32 3.61 -24.29
CA ILE A 133 -10.86 2.38 -24.86
C ILE A 133 -11.62 2.74 -26.14
N THR A 134 -11.15 2.23 -27.27
CA THR A 134 -11.74 2.49 -28.60
C THR A 134 -12.63 1.36 -29.07
N SER A 135 -12.39 0.12 -28.62
CA SER A 135 -13.27 -1.00 -28.93
C SER A 135 -13.18 -2.13 -27.90
N LEU A 136 -14.25 -2.93 -27.85
CA LEU A 136 -14.33 -4.19 -27.12
C LEU A 136 -14.81 -5.28 -28.09
N ASN A 137 -14.01 -6.33 -28.24
CA ASN A 137 -14.36 -7.52 -28.99
C ASN A 137 -15.05 -8.55 -28.10
N LEU A 138 -16.34 -8.78 -28.36
CA LEU A 138 -17.21 -9.75 -27.68
C LEU A 138 -17.35 -11.08 -28.46
N SER A 139 -16.65 -11.26 -29.57
CA SER A 139 -16.69 -12.52 -30.33
C SER A 139 -16.19 -13.69 -29.48
N SER A 140 -16.85 -14.85 -29.64
CA SER A 140 -16.42 -16.14 -29.11
C SER A 140 -15.41 -16.82 -30.00
#